data_AF-O42727-F1
#
_entry.id   AF-O42727-F1
#
_cell.length_a   1.000
_cell.length_b   1.000
_cell.length_c   1.000
_cell.angle_alpha   90.00
_cell.angle_beta   90.00
_cell.angle_gamma   90.00
#
_symmetry.space_group_name_H-M   'P 1'
#
loop_
_entity.id
_entity.type
_entity.pdbx_description
1 polymer ?
#
loop_
_entity_poly.entity_id
_entity_poly.type
_entity_poly.pdbx_seq_one_letter_code
_entity_poly.pdbx_strand_id
1 'polypeptide(L)'
;MSLQRRRVNKGDTTESIPQIDNEHDHKIVYDEQEAKLRDNTSVPKLTLMEEVLLMGLKDKQGYLSFWNDNISYALRGCILIELALRGKIRCVDDPARKRYDVSERLIEVIDGSKTGEVLLDESLSLMKNDPPTSIVGWIDLLSGETWNLLKINYQLKQVRERLAKGLVDKGVLRTEMKNFFLFDMATHPI
;
A
#
# COMPACT_ATOMS: atom_id res chain seq x y z
N MET A 1 12.06 78.69 19.07
CA MET A 1 10.60 78.66 18.91
C MET A 1 10.08 77.35 19.47
N SER A 2 9.41 77.46 20.60
CA SER A 2 8.70 76.42 21.33
C SER A 2 7.43 75.99 20.62
N LEU A 3 7.22 74.69 20.42
CA LEU A 3 5.88 74.13 20.24
C LEU A 3 5.77 72.78 20.95
N GLN A 4 5.24 72.88 22.16
CA GLN A 4 4.78 71.82 23.05
C GLN A 4 3.41 71.34 22.53
N ARG A 5 3.24 70.03 22.31
CA ARG A 5 1.91 69.41 22.13
C ARG A 5 1.76 68.15 22.98
N ARG A 6 1.17 68.40 24.17
CA ARG A 6 0.06 67.69 24.82
C ARG A 6 0.12 66.15 24.89
N ARG A 7 0.44 65.63 26.08
CA ARG A 7 -0.01 64.32 26.57
C ARG A 7 -1.53 64.34 26.76
N VAL A 8 -2.22 63.34 26.22
CA VAL A 8 -3.55 62.90 26.65
C VAL A 8 -3.41 61.43 27.01
N ASN A 9 -3.88 61.07 28.21
CA ASN A 9 -3.80 59.73 28.76
C ASN A 9 -5.20 59.12 28.79
N LYS A 10 -5.25 57.81 28.57
CA LYS A 10 -6.26 56.83 29.03
C LYS A 10 -7.50 56.55 28.15
N GLY A 11 -7.51 55.31 27.67
CA GLY A 11 -8.69 54.53 27.28
C GLY A 11 -8.26 53.08 27.06
N ASP A 12 -8.35 52.25 28.11
CA ASP A 12 -8.21 50.79 28.00
C ASP A 12 -9.26 50.27 27.02
N THR A 13 -8.82 49.74 25.89
CA THR A 13 -9.66 48.85 25.08
C THR A 13 -8.73 47.78 24.51
N THR A 14 -8.92 46.56 24.99
CA THR A 14 -8.29 45.33 24.52
C THR A 14 -8.52 45.17 23.02
N GLU A 15 -7.49 45.46 22.21
CA GLU A 15 -7.47 45.12 20.79
C GLU A 15 -7.20 43.61 20.66
N SER A 16 -8.29 42.86 20.49
CA SER A 16 -8.26 41.50 19.97
C SER A 16 -7.77 41.53 18.52
N ILE A 17 -6.58 40.98 18.29
CA ILE A 17 -6.02 40.67 16.98
C ILE A 17 -7.05 39.83 16.20
N PRO A 18 -7.40 40.15 14.94
CA PRO A 18 -8.22 39.27 14.13
C PRO A 18 -7.38 38.03 13.80
N GLN A 19 -7.73 36.90 14.42
CA GLN A 19 -7.28 35.60 13.96
C GLN A 19 -7.89 35.38 12.57
N ILE A 20 -7.02 35.27 11.57
CA ILE A 20 -7.40 34.81 10.24
C ILE A 20 -7.64 33.32 10.38
N ASP A 21 -8.88 32.94 10.62
CA ASP A 21 -9.36 31.57 10.56
C ASP A 21 -9.23 31.09 9.11
N ASN A 22 -8.08 30.50 8.79
CA ASN A 22 -7.91 29.67 7.59
C ASN A 22 -8.57 28.31 7.83
N GLU A 23 -9.88 28.31 7.99
CA GLU A 23 -10.68 27.10 7.91
C GLU A 23 -10.77 26.73 6.42
N HIS A 24 -9.76 26.00 5.94
CA HIS A 24 -9.88 25.27 4.67
C HIS A 24 -10.93 24.19 4.88
N ASP A 25 -12.19 24.56 4.64
CA ASP A 25 -13.29 23.65 4.36
C ASP A 25 -12.90 22.82 3.13
N HIS A 26 -12.15 21.75 3.37
CA HIS A 26 -11.88 20.71 2.39
C HIS A 26 -13.25 20.12 2.04
N LYS A 27 -13.85 20.64 0.99
CA LYS A 27 -15.03 20.07 0.36
C LYS A 27 -14.66 18.66 -0.11
N ILE A 28 -14.87 17.67 0.76
CA ILE A 28 -14.65 16.25 0.49
C ILE A 28 -15.54 15.91 -0.70
N VAL A 29 -14.92 15.69 -1.87
CA VAL A 29 -15.65 15.30 -3.07
C VAL A 29 -15.91 13.81 -2.93
N TYR A 30 -17.06 13.47 -2.36
CA TYR A 30 -17.52 12.11 -2.24
C TYR A 30 -17.75 11.52 -3.63
N ASP A 31 -16.93 10.55 -4.03
CA ASP A 31 -17.16 9.79 -5.26
C ASP A 31 -18.16 8.67 -4.95
N GLU A 32 -19.41 8.82 -5.40
CA GLU A 32 -20.46 7.82 -5.21
C GLU A 32 -20.11 6.45 -5.80
N GLN A 33 -19.22 6.38 -6.81
CA GLN A 33 -18.77 5.10 -7.36
C GLN A 33 -17.82 4.38 -6.41
N GLU A 34 -16.97 5.11 -5.68
CA GLU A 34 -16.06 4.55 -4.67
C GLU A 34 -16.84 3.97 -3.49
N ALA A 35 -17.92 4.64 -3.06
CA ALA A 35 -18.76 4.18 -1.96
C ALA A 35 -19.47 2.86 -2.28
N LYS A 36 -20.00 2.70 -3.50
CA LYS A 36 -20.72 1.49 -3.93
C LYS A 36 -19.83 0.25 -4.02
N LEU A 37 -18.53 0.41 -4.24
CA LEU A 37 -17.58 -0.70 -4.24
C LEU A 37 -17.34 -1.24 -2.82
N ARG A 38 -17.52 -0.44 -1.76
CA ARG A 38 -17.21 -0.85 -0.38
C ARG A 38 -18.28 -1.74 0.24
N ASP A 39 -19.55 -1.54 -0.11
CA ASP A 39 -20.68 -2.23 0.54
C ASP A 39 -20.88 -3.68 0.07
N ASN A 40 -20.22 -4.13 -1.00
CA ASN A 40 -20.41 -5.47 -1.59
C ASN A 40 -19.13 -6.34 -1.60
N THR A 41 -18.09 -5.97 -0.86
CA THR A 41 -16.81 -6.69 -0.93
C THR A 41 -16.75 -7.84 0.05
N SER A 42 -17.03 -9.05 -0.45
CA SER A 42 -16.61 -10.30 0.19
C SER A 42 -15.13 -10.56 -0.14
N VAL A 43 -14.30 -10.79 0.86
CA VAL A 43 -12.89 -11.15 0.66
C VAL A 43 -12.80 -12.59 0.12
N PRO A 44 -12.22 -12.81 -1.07
CA PRO A 44 -12.06 -14.16 -1.62
C PRO A 44 -11.03 -14.98 -0.83
N LYS A 45 -11.08 -16.30 -0.98
CA LYS A 45 -10.14 -17.23 -0.30
C LYS A 45 -8.70 -17.05 -0.78
N LEU A 46 -8.52 -16.80 -2.08
CA LEU A 46 -7.22 -16.58 -2.70
C LEU A 46 -7.01 -15.08 -2.92
N THR A 47 -5.78 -14.64 -2.66
CA THR A 47 -5.32 -13.30 -3.00
C THR A 47 -4.96 -13.22 -4.48
N LEU A 48 -4.98 -12.02 -5.05
CA LEU A 48 -4.51 -11.82 -6.43
C LEU A 48 -3.07 -12.30 -6.64
N MET A 49 -2.19 -12.15 -5.64
CA MET A 49 -0.82 -12.64 -5.72
C MET A 49 -0.76 -14.15 -5.89
N GLU A 50 -1.62 -14.88 -5.18
CA GLU A 50 -1.70 -16.34 -5.25
C GLU A 50 -2.28 -16.81 -6.58
N GLU A 51 -3.31 -16.14 -7.09
CA GLU A 51 -3.89 -16.46 -8.41
C GLU A 51 -2.87 -16.27 -9.55
N VAL A 52 -2.11 -15.16 -9.51
CA VAL A 52 -1.00 -14.92 -10.45
C VAL A 52 0.07 -15.99 -10.32
N LEU A 53 0.39 -16.43 -9.10
CA LEU A 53 1.35 -17.51 -8.88
C LEU A 53 0.83 -18.84 -9.47
N LEU A 54 -0.44 -19.17 -9.26
CA LEU A 54 -1.08 -20.38 -9.79
C LEU A 54 -1.09 -20.40 -11.32
N MET A 55 -1.35 -19.26 -11.98
CA MET A 55 -1.26 -19.15 -13.44
C MET A 55 0.15 -19.46 -13.99
N GLY A 56 1.19 -19.27 -13.16
CA GLY A 56 2.56 -19.57 -13.52
C GLY A 56 2.98 -21.03 -13.27
N LEU A 57 2.21 -21.81 -12.53
CA LEU A 57 2.57 -23.19 -12.16
C LEU A 57 2.32 -24.18 -13.30
N LYS A 58 3.17 -25.20 -13.38
CA LYS A 58 2.94 -26.35 -14.25
C LYS A 58 2.18 -27.44 -13.49
N ASP A 59 1.06 -27.87 -14.04
CA ASP A 59 0.17 -28.90 -13.47
C ASP A 59 0.89 -30.16 -12.97
N LYS A 60 1.89 -30.65 -13.73
CA LYS A 60 2.56 -31.94 -13.45
C LYS A 60 3.83 -31.84 -12.63
N GLN A 61 4.44 -30.65 -12.53
CA GLN A 61 5.82 -30.50 -12.05
C GLN A 61 5.91 -29.79 -10.70
N GLY A 62 4.90 -29.03 -10.29
CA GLY A 62 4.88 -28.35 -8.98
C GLY A 62 5.94 -27.25 -8.85
N TYR A 63 6.48 -26.78 -9.97
CA TYR A 63 7.39 -25.64 -10.07
C TYR A 63 6.84 -24.63 -11.07
N LEU A 64 7.22 -23.37 -10.90
CA LEU A 64 6.83 -22.28 -11.80
C LEU A 64 7.49 -22.46 -13.16
N SER A 65 6.71 -22.24 -14.22
CA SER A 65 7.16 -22.37 -15.61
C SER A 65 8.32 -21.43 -15.93
N PHE A 66 8.26 -20.22 -15.39
CA PHE A 66 9.28 -19.20 -15.52
C PHE A 66 9.04 -18.17 -14.40
N TRP A 67 9.95 -18.04 -13.43
CA TRP A 67 9.92 -16.95 -12.46
C TRP A 67 10.94 -15.90 -12.90
N ASN A 68 10.49 -14.66 -13.11
CA ASN A 68 11.34 -13.55 -13.52
C ASN A 68 11.01 -12.29 -12.73
N ASP A 69 11.83 -11.26 -12.91
CA ASP A 69 11.68 -9.98 -12.20
C ASP A 69 10.38 -9.26 -12.58
N ASN A 70 9.85 -9.44 -13.79
CA ASN A 70 8.56 -8.87 -14.19
C ASN A 70 7.40 -9.45 -13.38
N ILE A 71 7.37 -10.77 -13.13
CA ILE A 71 6.36 -11.40 -12.26
C ILE A 71 6.55 -10.92 -10.83
N SER A 72 7.81 -10.85 -10.38
CA SER A 72 8.17 -10.32 -9.07
C SER A 72 7.58 -8.91 -8.87
N TYR A 73 7.80 -7.99 -9.81
CA TYR A 73 7.30 -6.62 -9.77
C TYR A 73 5.77 -6.55 -9.86
N ALA A 74 5.16 -7.34 -10.76
CA ALA A 74 3.70 -7.41 -10.89
C ALA A 74 3.00 -7.85 -9.59
N LEU A 75 3.59 -8.78 -8.83
CA LEU A 75 3.05 -9.21 -7.55
C LEU A 75 3.01 -8.09 -6.51
N ARG A 76 3.93 -7.12 -6.56
CA ARG A 76 3.87 -5.94 -5.68
C ARG A 76 2.72 -5.01 -6.09
N GLY A 77 2.46 -4.89 -7.39
CA GLY A 77 1.24 -4.26 -7.88
C GLY A 77 -0.03 -4.95 -7.36
N CYS A 78 -0.08 -6.29 -7.41
CA CYS A 78 -1.18 -7.07 -6.85
C CYS A 78 -1.40 -6.83 -5.36
N ILE A 79 -0.33 -6.68 -4.56
CA ILE A 79 -0.43 -6.32 -3.14
C ILE A 79 -1.19 -5.00 -2.95
N LEU A 80 -0.86 -3.97 -3.72
CA LEU A 80 -1.53 -2.68 -3.63
C LEU A 80 -3.00 -2.75 -4.06
N ILE A 81 -3.28 -3.48 -5.14
CA ILE A 81 -4.66 -3.69 -5.60
C ILE A 81 -5.47 -4.43 -4.52
N GLU A 82 -4.92 -5.49 -3.95
CA GLU A 82 -5.57 -6.29 -2.92
C GLU A 82 -5.84 -5.46 -1.65
N LEU A 83 -4.89 -4.63 -1.21
CA LEU A 83 -5.09 -3.70 -0.09
C LEU A 83 -6.19 -2.67 -0.39
N ALA A 84 -6.26 -2.15 -1.61
CA ALA A 84 -7.30 -1.21 -2.02
C ALA A 84 -8.68 -1.87 -2.06
N LEU A 85 -8.78 -3.08 -2.63
CA LEU A 85 -10.02 -3.86 -2.67
C LEU A 85 -10.53 -4.20 -1.26
N ARG A 86 -9.62 -4.49 -0.31
CA ARG A 86 -9.95 -4.72 1.10
C ARG A 86 -10.22 -3.43 1.90
N GLY A 87 -10.21 -2.26 1.25
CA GLY A 87 -10.48 -0.97 1.89
C GLY A 87 -9.39 -0.50 2.87
N LYS A 88 -8.18 -1.06 2.79
CA LYS A 88 -7.06 -0.72 3.70
C LYS A 88 -6.36 0.56 3.29
N ILE A 89 -6.29 0.83 1.99
CA ILE A 89 -5.63 2.02 1.43
C ILE A 89 -6.56 2.72 0.44
N ARG A 90 -6.34 4.03 0.24
CA ARG A 90 -6.94 4.81 -0.86
C ARG A 90 -5.95 5.81 -1.42
N CYS A 91 -6.26 6.35 -2.59
CA CYS A 91 -5.62 7.58 -3.05
C CYS A 91 -5.95 8.73 -2.10
N VAL A 92 -4.95 9.57 -1.80
CA VAL A 92 -5.13 10.79 -1.02
C VAL A 92 -6.18 11.66 -1.70
N ASP A 93 -7.17 12.15 -0.94
CA ASP A 93 -8.29 12.92 -1.49
C ASP A 93 -7.93 14.40 -1.73
N ASP A 94 -6.97 14.64 -2.65
CA ASP A 94 -6.60 15.97 -3.12
C ASP A 94 -7.10 16.21 -4.56
N PRO A 95 -7.89 17.27 -4.85
CA PRO A 95 -8.27 17.63 -6.22
C PRO A 95 -7.09 17.81 -7.19
N ALA A 96 -5.92 18.23 -6.69
CA ALA A 96 -4.71 18.39 -7.51
C ALA A 96 -4.16 17.06 -8.04
N ARG A 97 -4.53 15.91 -7.42
CA ARG A 97 -4.11 14.56 -7.88
C ARG A 97 -4.50 14.26 -9.32
N LYS A 98 -5.56 14.92 -9.83
CA LYS A 98 -6.04 14.77 -11.21
C LYS A 98 -5.05 15.31 -12.25
N ARG A 99 -4.09 16.15 -11.85
CA ARG A 99 -3.02 16.65 -12.71
C ARG A 99 -1.91 15.62 -12.96
N TYR A 100 -1.84 14.59 -12.13
CA TYR A 100 -0.84 13.54 -12.20
C TYR A 100 -1.44 12.25 -12.76
N ASP A 101 -0.59 11.46 -13.40
CA ASP A 101 -0.92 10.12 -13.85
C ASP A 101 -1.32 9.24 -12.67
N VAL A 102 -2.17 8.24 -12.94
CA VAL A 102 -2.74 7.39 -11.88
C VAL A 102 -1.65 6.74 -11.02
N SER A 103 -0.55 6.28 -11.63
CA SER A 103 0.59 5.66 -10.97
C SER A 103 1.37 6.62 -10.05
N GLU A 104 1.33 7.92 -10.31
CA GLU A 104 2.06 8.93 -9.54
C GLU A 104 1.24 9.48 -8.36
N ARG A 105 -0.05 9.14 -8.29
CA ARG A 105 -0.92 9.61 -7.19
C ARG A 105 -0.48 9.00 -5.86
N LEU A 106 -0.52 9.84 -4.82
CA LEU A 106 -0.19 9.43 -3.46
C LEU A 106 -1.30 8.55 -2.89
N ILE A 107 -0.91 7.54 -2.13
CA ILE A 107 -1.82 6.67 -1.38
C ILE A 107 -1.60 6.81 0.13
N GLU A 108 -2.68 6.70 0.89
CA GLU A 108 -2.71 6.74 2.34
C GLU A 108 -3.42 5.51 2.92
N VAL A 109 -3.05 5.15 4.15
CA VAL A 109 -3.65 4.04 4.89
C VAL A 109 -4.91 4.54 5.62
N ILE A 110 -6.04 3.89 5.34
CA ILE A 110 -7.33 4.16 6.02
C ILE A 110 -7.49 3.26 7.23
N ASP A 111 -7.20 1.97 7.06
CA ASP A 111 -7.38 0.94 8.08
C ASP A 111 -6.11 0.10 8.19
N GLY A 112 -5.48 0.18 9.37
CA GLY A 112 -4.26 -0.55 9.70
C GLY A 112 -4.49 -1.90 10.39
N SER A 113 -5.74 -2.40 10.45
CA SER A 113 -6.04 -3.70 11.02
C SER A 113 -5.55 -4.84 10.12
N LYS A 114 -5.11 -5.93 10.75
CA LYS A 114 -4.52 -7.09 10.05
C LYS A 114 -5.51 -7.73 9.09
N THR A 115 -5.01 -8.08 7.91
CA THR A 115 -5.71 -8.83 6.86
C THR A 115 -5.64 -10.34 7.05
N GLY A 116 -4.66 -10.83 7.84
CA GLY A 116 -4.37 -12.25 7.99
C GLY A 116 -3.42 -12.80 6.93
N GLU A 117 -3.12 -12.03 5.88
CA GLU A 117 -2.17 -12.38 4.84
C GLU A 117 -0.81 -11.74 5.13
N VAL A 118 0.23 -12.56 5.29
CA VAL A 118 1.52 -12.10 5.84
C VAL A 118 2.15 -10.99 4.99
N LEU A 119 2.05 -11.07 3.65
CA LEU A 119 2.63 -10.07 2.75
C LEU A 119 1.84 -8.75 2.77
N LEU A 120 0.52 -8.83 2.82
CA LEU A 120 -0.33 -7.63 2.92
C LEU A 120 -0.10 -6.92 4.25
N ASP A 121 -0.01 -7.68 5.35
CA ASP A 121 0.20 -7.12 6.69
C ASP A 121 1.57 -6.48 6.86
N GLU A 122 2.62 -7.06 6.24
CA GLU A 122 3.95 -6.49 6.22
C GLU A 122 3.98 -5.17 5.42
N SER A 123 3.42 -5.16 4.21
CA SER A 123 3.30 -3.94 3.41
C SER A 123 2.49 -2.85 4.12
N LEU A 124 1.35 -3.22 4.72
CA LEU A 124 0.49 -2.29 5.46
C LEU A 124 1.21 -1.70 6.68
N SER A 125 2.03 -2.51 7.37
CA SER A 125 2.86 -2.04 8.48
C SER A 125 3.93 -1.04 8.03
N LEU A 126 4.54 -1.23 6.86
CA LEU A 126 5.49 -0.25 6.31
C LEU A 126 4.77 1.04 5.94
N MET A 127 3.64 0.94 5.24
CA MET A 127 2.83 2.09 4.81
C MET A 127 2.32 2.94 5.95
N LYS A 128 1.95 2.32 7.07
CA LYS A 128 1.45 3.05 8.24
C LYS A 128 2.52 3.94 8.90
N ASN A 129 3.79 3.60 8.76
CA ASN A 129 4.91 4.29 9.41
C ASN A 129 5.62 5.31 8.50
N ASP A 130 5.13 5.50 7.28
CA ASP A 130 5.76 6.34 6.26
C ASP A 130 4.76 7.39 5.77
N PRO A 131 5.18 8.64 5.45
CA PRO A 131 4.33 9.59 4.74
C PRO A 131 3.70 9.03 3.45
N PRO A 132 2.56 9.59 3.02
CA PRO A 132 1.92 9.23 1.76
C PRO A 132 2.91 9.27 0.59
N THR A 133 3.03 8.13 -0.09
CA THR A 133 3.96 7.92 -1.21
C THR A 133 3.15 7.48 -2.44
N SER A 134 3.68 7.72 -3.64
CA SER A 134 3.00 7.37 -4.90
C SER A 134 2.81 5.86 -5.06
N ILE A 135 1.83 5.44 -5.87
CA ILE A 135 1.59 4.03 -6.18
C ILE A 135 2.86 3.39 -6.74
N VAL A 136 3.47 3.98 -7.77
CA VAL A 136 4.71 3.47 -8.37
C VAL A 136 5.85 3.43 -7.35
N GLY A 137 5.97 4.47 -6.51
CA GLY A 137 7.00 4.53 -5.48
C GLY A 137 6.88 3.38 -4.48
N TRP A 138 5.66 3.02 -4.07
CA TRP A 138 5.44 1.84 -3.22
C TRP A 138 5.81 0.53 -3.92
N ILE A 139 5.49 0.37 -5.20
CA ILE A 139 5.87 -0.83 -5.95
C ILE A 139 7.40 -0.95 -6.04
N ASP A 140 8.11 0.15 -6.33
CA ASP A 140 9.57 0.17 -6.39
C ASP A 140 10.21 -0.13 -5.04
N LEU A 141 9.69 0.44 -3.95
CA LEU A 141 10.15 0.18 -2.59
C LEU A 141 9.98 -1.29 -2.20
N LEU A 142 8.80 -1.87 -2.44
CA LEU A 142 8.49 -3.26 -2.09
C LEU A 142 9.21 -4.27 -2.99
N SER A 143 9.60 -3.87 -4.21
CA SER A 143 10.39 -4.67 -5.15
C SER A 143 11.90 -4.54 -4.91
N GLY A 144 12.33 -3.46 -4.26
CA GLY A 144 13.75 -3.14 -4.05
C GLY A 144 14.41 -2.48 -5.27
N GLU A 145 13.62 -1.83 -6.13
CA GLU A 145 14.10 -1.10 -7.32
C GLU A 145 14.45 0.37 -7.02
N THR A 146 14.21 0.82 -5.78
CA THR A 146 14.57 2.17 -5.34
C THR A 146 16.07 2.33 -5.07
N TRP A 147 16.57 3.56 -5.23
CA TRP A 147 17.91 3.97 -4.77
C TRP A 147 17.92 4.58 -3.37
N ASN A 148 16.79 4.62 -2.66
CA ASN A 148 16.71 5.20 -1.33
C ASN A 148 17.29 4.26 -0.26
N LEU A 149 18.54 4.52 0.14
CA LEU A 149 19.27 3.72 1.14
C LEU A 149 18.58 3.64 2.51
N LEU A 150 17.83 4.68 2.90
CA LEU A 150 17.11 4.68 4.18
C LEU A 150 15.92 3.71 4.19
N LYS A 151 15.38 3.39 3.01
CA LYS A 151 14.22 2.50 2.83
C LYS A 151 14.59 1.14 2.23
N ILE A 152 15.87 0.76 2.25
CA ILE A 152 16.34 -0.52 1.68
C ILE A 152 15.68 -1.75 2.32
N ASN A 153 15.23 -1.63 3.57
CA ASN A 153 14.55 -2.70 4.30
C ASN A 153 13.07 -2.87 3.92
N TYR A 154 12.54 -2.06 3.01
CA TYR A 154 11.13 -2.12 2.58
C TYR A 154 10.90 -3.21 1.55
N GLN A 155 11.96 -3.73 0.94
CA GLN A 155 11.87 -4.81 -0.03
C GLN A 155 11.30 -6.07 0.63
N LEU A 156 10.21 -6.60 0.06
CA LEU A 156 9.63 -7.86 0.49
C LEU A 156 10.53 -9.02 0.05
N LYS A 157 10.93 -9.84 1.02
CA LYS A 157 11.81 -11.00 0.82
C LYS A 157 11.01 -12.30 0.80
N GLN A 158 11.53 -13.29 0.08
CA GLN A 158 10.99 -14.65 0.00
C GLN A 158 9.50 -14.69 -0.40
N VAL A 159 9.08 -13.77 -1.27
CA VAL A 159 7.67 -13.60 -1.67
C VAL A 159 7.12 -14.90 -2.26
N ARG A 160 7.89 -15.55 -3.13
CA ARG A 160 7.49 -16.79 -3.78
C ARG A 160 7.25 -17.92 -2.78
N GLU A 161 8.19 -18.15 -1.87
CA GLU A 161 8.13 -19.20 -0.86
C GLU A 161 6.98 -18.96 0.11
N ARG A 162 6.73 -17.70 0.48
CA ARG A 162 5.65 -17.31 1.37
C ARG A 162 4.28 -17.47 0.72
N LEU A 163 4.13 -17.14 -0.57
CA LEU A 163 2.91 -17.38 -1.33
C LEU A 163 2.65 -18.89 -1.51
N ALA A 164 3.69 -19.67 -1.82
CA ALA A 164 3.56 -21.13 -1.91
C ALA A 164 3.11 -21.73 -0.57
N LYS A 165 3.68 -21.26 0.55
CA LYS A 165 3.23 -21.66 1.89
C LYS A 165 1.77 -21.31 2.14
N GLY A 166 1.34 -20.09 1.80
CA GLY A 166 -0.07 -19.68 1.91
C GLY A 166 -1.02 -20.58 1.12
N LEU A 167 -0.64 -20.95 -0.10
CA LEU A 167 -1.39 -21.89 -0.93
C LEU A 167 -1.45 -23.32 -0.34
N VAL A 168 -0.37 -23.79 0.30
CA VAL A 168 -0.36 -25.07 1.04
C VAL A 168 -1.30 -25.01 2.23
N ASP A 169 -1.21 -23.96 3.05
CA ASP A 169 -2.05 -23.77 4.24
C ASP A 169 -3.55 -23.66 3.86
N LYS A 170 -3.85 -23.11 2.68
CA LYS A 170 -5.20 -23.04 2.09
C LYS A 170 -5.67 -24.34 1.45
N GLY A 171 -4.82 -25.36 1.37
CA GLY A 171 -5.11 -26.67 0.78
C GLY A 171 -5.20 -26.67 -0.74
N VAL A 172 -4.59 -25.67 -1.41
CA VAL A 172 -4.52 -25.60 -2.88
C VAL A 172 -3.31 -26.35 -3.41
N LEU A 173 -2.17 -26.26 -2.73
CA LEU A 173 -0.96 -27.01 -3.06
C LEU A 173 -0.70 -28.10 -2.02
N ARG A 174 -0.07 -29.18 -2.46
CA ARG A 174 0.44 -30.24 -1.57
C ARG A 174 1.92 -30.02 -1.31
N THR A 175 2.45 -30.62 -0.25
CA THR A 175 3.90 -30.69 -0.04
C THR A 175 4.37 -32.11 -0.31
N GLU A 176 5.17 -32.29 -1.35
CA GLU A 176 5.79 -33.56 -1.70
C GLU A 176 7.31 -33.44 -1.68
N MET A 177 7.98 -34.38 -1.02
CA MET A 177 9.44 -34.48 -1.05
C MET A 177 9.86 -35.31 -2.26
N LYS A 178 10.60 -34.70 -3.19
CA LYS A 178 11.23 -35.42 -4.31
C LYS A 178 12.69 -35.67 -3.99
N ASN A 179 13.07 -36.94 -4.02
CA ASN A 179 14.44 -37.35 -3.79
C ASN A 179 15.21 -37.28 -5.11
N PHE A 180 16.22 -36.43 -5.16
CA PHE A 180 17.20 -36.38 -6.24
C PHE A 180 18.44 -37.16 -5.82
N PHE A 181 19.27 -37.51 -6.79
CA PHE A 181 20.48 -38.33 -6.55
C PHE A 181 21.42 -37.75 -5.47
N LEU A 182 21.42 -36.43 -5.28
CA LEU A 182 22.34 -35.74 -4.35
C LEU A 182 21.64 -34.99 -3.21
N PHE A 183 20.32 -34.83 -3.25
CA PHE A 183 19.56 -34.05 -2.26
C PHE A 183 18.06 -34.32 -2.37
N ASP A 184 17.32 -34.00 -1.32
CA ASP A 184 15.87 -33.98 -1.37
C ASP A 184 15.36 -32.55 -1.54
N MET A 185 14.30 -32.36 -2.33
CA MET A 185 13.71 -31.05 -2.59
C MET A 185 12.21 -31.10 -2.31
N ALA A 186 11.73 -30.14 -1.53
CA ALA A 186 10.31 -29.91 -1.36
C ALA A 186 9.69 -29.36 -2.65
N THR A 187 8.63 -30.00 -3.11
CA THR A 187 7.89 -29.64 -4.33
C THR A 187 6.43 -29.41 -3.99
N HIS A 188 5.80 -28.52 -4.75
CA HIS A 188 4.43 -28.07 -4.44
C HIS A 188 3.50 -28.29 -5.65
N PRO A 189 3.14 -29.54 -5.96
CA PRO A 189 2.13 -29.81 -6.98
C PRO A 189 0.74 -29.35 -6.53
N ILE A 190 -0.13 -29.11 -7.51
CA ILE A 190 -1.57 -28.84 -7.33
C ILE A 190 -2.26 -30.15 -6.92
#